data_AF-A0A7W3NW97-F1
#
_entry.id   AF-A0A7W3NW97-F1
#
_cell.length_a   1.000
_cell.length_b   1.000
_cell.length_c   1.000
_cell.angle_alpha   90.00
_cell.angle_beta   90.00
_cell.angle_gamma   90.00
#
_symmetry.space_group_name_H-M   'P 1'
#
loop_
_entity.id
_entity.type
_entity.pdbx_description
1 polymer ?
#
loop_
_entity_poly.entity_id
_entity_poly.type
_entity_poly.pdbx_seq_one_letter_code
_entity_poly.pdbx_strand_id
1 'polypeptide(L)'
;MADVEPSFAREYVPPPPGLEPVPGDPAPGDVLFLNGGLVHGSGPNRGADRFRRSFIGHYMGRSARHIGAHHRTLTMSGARVRLPESAGPGPCGTESAPHGPH
;
A
#
# COMPACT_ATOMS: atom_id res chain seq x y z
N MET A 1 -13.67 -19.89 9.83
CA MET A 1 -12.85 -20.42 8.73
C MET A 1 -12.65 -19.25 7.78
N ALA A 2 -11.44 -18.73 7.65
CA ALA A 2 -11.19 -17.62 6.72
C ALA A 2 -11.22 -18.17 5.29
N ASP A 3 -11.95 -17.47 4.42
CA ASP A 3 -12.16 -17.78 3.02
C ASP A 3 -10.82 -17.86 2.25
N VAL A 4 -10.77 -18.70 1.21
CA VAL A 4 -9.55 -19.22 0.55
C VAL A 4 -9.11 -18.33 -0.62
N GLU A 5 -9.81 -17.22 -0.89
CA GLU A 5 -9.34 -16.24 -1.87
C GLU A 5 -8.10 -15.50 -1.31
N PRO A 6 -6.96 -15.53 -2.02
CA PRO A 6 -5.66 -15.12 -1.47
C PRO A 6 -5.54 -13.61 -1.14
N SER A 7 -6.54 -12.82 -1.50
CA SER A 7 -6.59 -11.38 -1.23
C SER A 7 -8.03 -10.90 -1.12
N PHE A 8 -8.32 -10.11 -0.09
CA PHE A 8 -9.58 -9.36 0.01
C PHE A 8 -9.68 -8.26 -1.08
N ALA A 9 -8.55 -7.84 -1.64
CA ALA A 9 -8.48 -6.89 -2.76
C ALA A 9 -8.30 -7.65 -4.08
N ARG A 10 -9.15 -7.37 -5.07
CA ARG A 10 -9.05 -7.93 -6.44
C ARG A 10 -7.86 -7.41 -7.25
N GLU A 11 -7.06 -6.52 -6.66
CA GLU A 11 -5.93 -5.83 -7.26
C GLU A 11 -4.61 -6.60 -7.09
N TYR A 12 -4.66 -7.93 -7.00
CA TYR A 12 -3.45 -8.73 -6.98
C TYR A 12 -2.72 -8.58 -8.32
N VAL A 13 -1.55 -7.95 -8.29
CA VAL A 13 -0.63 -7.90 -9.43
C VAL A 13 0.34 -9.06 -9.28
N PRO A 14 0.30 -10.09 -10.16
CA PRO A 14 1.28 -11.16 -10.11
C PRO A 14 2.69 -10.59 -10.38
N PRO A 15 3.73 -11.17 -9.77
CA PRO A 15 5.10 -10.86 -10.14
C PRO A 15 5.32 -11.03 -11.65
N PRO A 16 6.16 -10.19 -12.28
CA PRO A 16 6.55 -10.40 -13.67
C PRO A 16 7.13 -11.81 -13.88
N PRO A 17 6.97 -12.41 -15.07
CA PRO A 17 7.51 -13.74 -15.36
C PRO A 17 9.01 -13.84 -15.04
N GLY A 18 9.40 -14.91 -14.36
CA GLY A 18 10.80 -15.16 -13.97
C GLY A 18 11.26 -14.41 -12.72
N LEU A 19 10.37 -13.68 -12.05
CA LEU A 19 10.63 -13.07 -10.75
C LEU A 19 9.80 -13.75 -9.66
N GLU A 20 10.45 -14.06 -8.54
CA GLU A 20 9.80 -14.63 -7.36
C GLU A 20 9.67 -13.56 -6.25
N PRO A 21 8.55 -13.54 -5.51
CA PRO A 21 8.42 -12.70 -4.33
C PRO A 21 9.50 -13.06 -3.30
N VAL A 22 10.17 -12.04 -2.74
CA VAL A 22 11.11 -12.22 -1.62
C VAL A 22 10.37 -11.94 -0.31
N PRO A 23 10.19 -12.94 0.58
CA PRO A 23 9.53 -12.70 1.87
C PRO A 23 10.37 -11.78 2.75
N GLY A 24 9.74 -10.75 3.31
CA GLY A 24 10.32 -9.99 4.42
C GLY A 24 10.06 -10.70 5.74
N ASP A 25 11.08 -10.84 6.58
CA ASP A 25 10.98 -11.39 7.94
C ASP A 25 11.42 -10.35 9.01
N PRO A 26 10.66 -9.24 9.16
CA PRO A 26 10.98 -8.21 10.14
C PRO A 26 10.64 -8.66 11.57
N ALA A 27 11.57 -8.41 12.50
CA ALA A 27 11.29 -8.47 13.93
C ALA A 27 10.50 -7.23 14.38
N PRO A 28 9.83 -7.27 15.56
CA PRO A 28 9.17 -6.08 16.12
C PRO A 28 10.17 -4.93 16.30
N GLY A 29 9.90 -3.80 15.63
CA GLY A 29 10.76 -2.61 15.65
C GLY A 29 11.59 -2.42 14.38
N ASP A 30 11.73 -3.45 13.55
CA ASP A 30 12.39 -3.32 12.25
C ASP A 30 11.58 -2.44 11.29
N VAL A 31 12.30 -1.71 10.44
CA VAL A 31 11.71 -0.78 9.47
C VAL A 31 12.17 -1.16 8.06
N LEU A 32 11.20 -1.31 7.16
CA LEU A 32 11.42 -1.52 5.73
C LEU A 32 11.12 -0.21 4.97
N PHE A 33 12.07 0.25 4.17
CA PHE A 33 11.85 1.32 3.21
C PHE A 33 11.59 0.72 1.83
N LEU A 34 10.42 1.03 1.27
CA LEU A 34 10.01 0.57 -0.05
C LEU A 34 10.01 1.76 -1.01
N ASN A 35 10.57 1.56 -2.20
CA ASN A 35 10.44 2.53 -3.28
C ASN A 35 8.99 2.53 -3.80
N GLY A 36 8.44 3.69 -4.18
CA GLY A 36 7.06 3.80 -4.65
C GLY A 36 6.75 3.04 -5.95
N GLY A 37 7.75 2.60 -6.70
CA GLY A 37 7.60 1.72 -7.87
C GLY A 37 7.86 0.24 -7.58
N LEU A 38 8.19 -0.15 -6.34
CA LEU A 38 8.39 -1.54 -5.97
C LEU A 38 7.05 -2.25 -5.90
N VAL A 39 6.86 -3.31 -6.69
CA VAL A 39 5.71 -4.20 -6.53
C VAL A 39 5.86 -4.92 -5.19
N HIS A 40 4.93 -4.68 -4.28
CA HIS A 40 4.92 -5.33 -2.97
C HIS A 40 3.49 -5.58 -2.50
N GLY A 41 3.33 -6.56 -1.62
CA GLY A 41 2.06 -6.93 -1.03
C GLY A 41 2.27 -7.80 0.19
N SER A 42 1.26 -7.86 1.06
CA SER A 42 1.31 -8.75 2.21
C SER A 42 0.59 -10.05 1.89
N GLY A 43 1.27 -11.18 2.06
CA GLY A 43 0.62 -12.48 1.99
C GLY A 43 -0.41 -12.70 3.12
N PRO A 44 -1.26 -13.73 2.98
CA PRO A 44 -2.26 -14.08 3.98
C PRO A 44 -1.58 -14.35 5.33
N ASN A 45 -2.22 -13.89 6.42
CA ASN A 45 -1.78 -14.25 7.77
C ASN A 45 -2.26 -15.68 8.08
N ARG A 46 -1.34 -16.64 8.15
CA ARG A 46 -1.64 -18.05 8.42
C ARG A 46 -1.50 -18.44 9.91
N GLY A 47 -1.16 -17.50 10.79
CA GLY A 47 -1.10 -17.76 12.23
C GLY A 47 -2.50 -18.05 12.79
N ALA A 48 -2.61 -19.04 13.68
CA ALA A 48 -3.89 -19.45 14.26
C ALA A 48 -4.40 -18.48 15.34
N ASP A 49 -3.49 -17.80 16.03
CA ASP A 49 -3.74 -17.05 17.26
C ASP A 49 -3.02 -15.70 17.33
N ARG A 50 -2.35 -15.29 16.24
CA ARG A 50 -1.57 -14.05 16.18
C ARG A 50 -1.99 -13.14 15.03
N PHE A 51 -2.22 -11.88 15.35
CA PHE A 51 -2.38 -10.80 14.36
C PHE A 51 -1.03 -10.18 14.01
N ARG A 52 -0.77 -9.96 12.73
CA ARG A 52 0.36 -9.14 12.24
C ARG A 52 -0.07 -7.67 12.24
N ARG A 53 0.72 -6.80 12.88
CA ARG A 53 0.50 -5.35 12.92
C ARG A 53 1.70 -4.63 12.32
N SER A 54 1.44 -3.58 11.55
CA SER A 54 2.46 -2.67 11.01
C SER A 54 1.99 -1.22 11.17
N PHE A 55 2.95 -0.31 11.24
CA PHE A 55 2.71 1.13 11.10
C PHE A 55 3.32 1.58 9.77
N ILE A 56 2.51 2.15 8.90
CA ILE A 56 2.92 2.49 7.53
C ILE A 56 2.91 4.02 7.39
N GLY A 57 4.06 4.57 7.00
CA GLY A 57 4.22 5.98 6.64
C GLY A 57 4.58 6.11 5.17
N HIS A 58 3.95 7.05 4.48
CA HIS A 58 4.28 7.40 3.09
C HIS A 58 5.08 8.69 3.06
N TYR A 59 6.26 8.62 2.44
CA TYR A 59 7.10 9.79 2.18
C TYR A 59 7.04 10.13 0.70
N MET A 60 6.98 11.43 0.40
CA MET A 60 7.01 11.91 -0.98
C MET A 60 7.84 13.19 -1.07
N GLY A 61 8.39 13.44 -2.26
CA GLY A 61 9.16 14.65 -2.51
C GLY A 61 8.31 15.92 -2.40
N ARG A 62 8.95 17.05 -2.08
CA ARG A 62 8.31 18.38 -2.08
C ARG A 62 7.74 18.79 -3.44
N SER A 63 8.17 18.11 -4.51
CA SER A 63 7.70 18.29 -5.88
C SER A 63 6.33 17.64 -6.17
N ALA A 64 5.75 16.90 -5.22
CA ALA A 64 4.42 16.31 -5.35
C ALA A 64 3.36 17.40 -5.60
N ARG A 65 2.53 17.20 -6.64
CA ARG A 65 1.54 18.19 -7.08
C ARG A 65 0.12 17.88 -6.62
N HIS A 66 -0.18 16.60 -6.36
CA HIS A 66 -1.50 16.14 -5.96
C HIS A 66 -1.37 15.04 -4.89
N ILE A 67 -2.43 14.83 -4.11
CA ILE A 67 -2.51 13.77 -3.11
C ILE A 67 -3.94 13.24 -2.99
N GLY A 68 -4.13 11.97 -2.61
CA GLY A 68 -5.47 11.47 -2.30
C GLY A 68 -6.05 12.05 -1.03
N ALA A 69 -7.36 12.30 -1.01
CA ALA A 69 -8.07 12.96 0.10
C ALA A 69 -7.87 12.27 1.47
N HIS A 70 -7.63 10.96 1.47
CA HIS A 70 -7.42 10.18 2.69
C HIS A 70 -6.04 10.39 3.36
N HIS A 71 -5.12 11.10 2.72
CA HIS A 71 -3.76 11.28 3.25
C HIS A 71 -3.62 12.61 4.00
N ARG A 72 -3.22 12.51 5.27
CA ARG A 72 -2.82 13.68 6.06
C ARG A 72 -1.35 14.03 5.81
N THR A 73 -1.03 14.66 4.68
CA THR A 73 0.31 15.23 4.39
C THR A 73 0.79 16.26 5.41
N LEU A 74 2.01 16.05 5.91
CA LEU A 74 2.73 16.95 6.81
C LEU A 74 4.16 17.16 6.29
N THR A 75 4.78 18.28 6.65
CA THR A 75 6.24 18.42 6.55
C THR A 75 6.93 17.54 7.59
N MET A 76 8.24 17.31 7.45
CA MET A 76 9.04 16.62 8.48
C MET A 76 9.03 17.34 9.84
N SER A 77 8.78 18.65 9.85
CA SER A 77 8.57 19.45 11.07
C SER A 77 7.14 19.42 11.60
N GLY A 78 6.22 18.66 10.99
CA GLY A 78 4.83 18.50 11.43
C GLY A 78 3.85 19.56 10.91
N ALA A 79 4.28 20.50 10.06
CA ALA A 79 3.40 21.52 9.49
C ALA A 79 2.46 20.92 8.43
N ARG A 80 1.20 21.36 8.40
CA ARG A 80 0.21 20.86 7.42
C ARG A 80 0.55 21.35 6.01
N VAL A 81 0.62 20.42 5.05
CA VAL A 81 0.71 20.74 3.62
C VAL A 81 -0.63 20.37 2.97
N ARG A 82 -1.24 21.33 2.26
CA ARG A 82 -2.45 21.09 1.46
C ARG A 82 -2.03 21.00 0.01
N LEU A 83 -2.36 19.87 -0.63
CA LEU A 83 -2.18 19.66 -2.06
C LEU A 83 -3.56 19.43 -2.69
N PRO A 84 -3.75 19.82 -3.96
CA PRO A 84 -4.92 19.42 -4.73
C PRO A 84 -5.14 17.91 -4.71
N GLU A 85 -6.40 17.50 -4.82
CA GLU A 85 -6.75 16.09 -4.83
C GLU A 85 -6.30 15.40 -6.13
N SER A 86 -5.81 14.17 -6.05
CA SER A 86 -5.62 13.31 -7.23
C SER A 86 -6.96 12.70 -7.66
N ALA A 87 -7.17 12.46 -8.96
CA ALA A 87 -8.33 11.69 -9.41
C ALA A 87 -8.14 10.18 -9.12
N GLY A 88 -9.17 9.50 -8.62
CA GLY A 88 -9.15 8.05 -8.38
C GLY A 88 -8.50 7.47 -7.11
N PRO A 89 -8.03 8.22 -6.09
CA PRO A 89 -7.49 7.64 -4.88
C PRO A 89 -8.62 7.30 -3.92
N GLY A 90 -9.32 6.20 -4.19
CA GLY A 90 -10.18 5.58 -3.19
C GLY A 90 -9.40 5.29 -1.90
N PRO A 91 -10.09 5.02 -0.78
CA PRO A 91 -9.44 4.82 0.52
C PRO A 91 -8.47 3.63 0.55
N CYS A 92 -8.65 2.61 -0.29
CA CYS A 92 -7.93 1.33 -0.23
C CYS A 92 -7.82 0.62 -1.60
N GLY A 93 -7.51 1.33 -2.68
CA GLY A 93 -7.75 0.76 -4.02
C GLY A 93 -9.25 0.73 -4.30
N THR A 94 -9.64 0.61 -5.56
CA THR A 94 -11.04 0.67 -5.95
C THR A 94 -11.63 -0.73 -5.92
N GLU A 95 -12.52 -1.01 -4.96
CA GLU A 95 -13.42 -2.18 -5.02
C GLU A 95 -14.41 -2.11 -6.21
N SER A 96 -14.37 -1.02 -6.99
CA SER A 96 -15.27 -0.77 -8.12
C SER A 96 -14.49 -0.10 -9.26
N ALA A 97 -14.33 -0.83 -10.36
CA ALA A 97 -13.49 -0.47 -11.50
C ALA A 97 -13.72 0.95 -12.05
N PRO A 98 -12.68 1.66 -12.52
CA PRO A 98 -12.78 2.37 -13.77
C PRO A 98 -12.60 1.33 -14.89
N HIS A 99 -13.68 1.00 -15.59
CA HIS A 99 -13.53 0.45 -16.94
C HIS A 99 -12.71 1.49 -17.73
N GLY A 100 -11.45 1.18 -18.02
CA GLY A 100 -10.69 1.91 -19.03
C GLY A 100 -11.33 1.65 -20.40
N PRO A 101 -11.22 2.57 -21.37
CA PRO A 101 -11.82 2.37 -22.67
C PRO A 101 -10.87 1.56 -23.57
N HIS A 102 -10.54 0.32 -23.23
CA HIS A 102 -9.89 -0.64 -24.13
C HIS A 102 -10.22 -2.07 -23.71
#